data_AF-A0AAU7ZV94-F1
#
_entry.id   AF-A0AAU7ZV94-F1
#
_cell.length_a   1.000
_cell.length_b   1.000
_cell.length_c   1.000
_cell.angle_alpha   90.00
_cell.angle_beta   90.00
_cell.angle_gamma   90.00
#
_symmetry.space_group_name_H-M   'P 1'
#
loop_
_entity.id
_entity.type
_entity.pdbx_description
1 polymer ?
#
loop_
_entity_poly.entity_id
_entity_poly.type
_entity_poly.pdbx_seq_one_letter_code
_entity_poly.pdbx_strand_id
1 'polypeptide(L)'
;MLTGSRGWKLCKRVLTGLLVLYLVLLAAVQIGQRITRRRAEHLLSDVRGLQLEKSSWNDAQVLMQRWGRWGHYRGTCDAAHCDYFIYFDSAGMTTWPAVTSERLSDLLYRFVEITTKVQYAHVSFVQGEFDVQKNLVVGTSFSLLSNLPGGGEIDSRVTGTRDLEKYDLWPEREPHPEYRTILRGGTNSYFFTEFTAATKPEDVAWLTAFNFSCITRWAPCREMGDLLPYAWAKYIAETKQLRVTRERIAECAYSLQELVRASESVAVVKVEKPNAETRQWSPSPGRLVEVLKGSGSWHTGDVRKIWSGLDPVAPTEILLFKEDSDPVYPHECGVIPATPENLRTVKAAVQGDN
;
A
#
# COMPACT_ATOMS: atom_id res chain seq x y z
N MET A 1 41.75 53.67 -23.28
CA MET A 1 41.53 52.28 -23.75
C MET A 1 42.59 51.34 -23.18
N LEU A 2 42.57 51.06 -21.87
CA LEU A 2 43.55 50.16 -21.22
C LEU A 2 42.88 49.37 -20.08
N THR A 3 41.74 48.73 -20.35
CA THR A 3 40.94 48.01 -19.34
C THR A 3 40.31 46.71 -19.89
N GLY A 4 41.00 45.99 -20.79
CA GLY A 4 40.39 44.81 -21.46
C GLY A 4 40.88 43.42 -21.02
N SER A 5 42.19 43.24 -20.81
CA SER A 5 42.77 41.88 -20.85
C SER A 5 42.89 41.17 -19.49
N ARG A 6 43.06 41.92 -18.38
CA ARG A 6 43.16 41.32 -17.03
C ARG A 6 41.81 40.84 -16.50
N GLY A 7 40.74 41.58 -16.74
CA GLY A 7 39.37 41.22 -16.32
C GLY A 7 38.89 39.91 -16.97
N TRP A 8 39.15 39.73 -18.26
CA TRP A 8 38.79 38.52 -18.99
C TRP A 8 39.45 37.24 -18.43
N LYS A 9 40.74 37.32 -18.08
CA LYS A 9 41.48 36.18 -17.50
C LYS A 9 40.94 35.78 -16.13
N LEU A 10 40.55 36.75 -15.31
CA LEU A 10 39.95 36.48 -14.00
C LEU A 10 38.56 35.86 -14.15
N CYS A 11 37.71 36.43 -15.00
CA CYS A 11 36.37 35.90 -15.29
C CYS A 11 36.43 34.45 -15.78
N LYS A 12 37.34 34.14 -16.72
CA LYS A 12 37.53 32.77 -17.22
C LYS A 12 37.91 31.79 -16.11
N ARG A 13 38.83 32.15 -15.20
CA ARG A 13 39.23 31.28 -14.08
C ARG A 13 38.08 31.02 -13.12
N VAL A 14 37.29 32.04 -12.80
CA VAL A 14 36.11 31.91 -11.94
C VAL A 14 35.08 30.98 -12.58
N LEU A 15 34.75 31.18 -13.86
CA LEU A 15 33.81 30.32 -14.59
C LEU A 15 34.30 28.87 -14.67
N THR A 16 35.59 28.65 -14.93
CA THR A 16 36.16 27.29 -14.93
C THR A 16 36.07 26.65 -13.54
N GLY A 17 36.38 27.40 -12.47
CA GLY A 17 36.26 26.90 -11.10
C GLY A 17 34.83 26.50 -10.75
N LEU A 18 33.85 27.35 -11.08
CA LEU A 18 32.43 27.06 -10.88
C LEU A 18 31.96 25.83 -11.67
N LEU A 19 32.42 25.69 -12.92
CA LEU A 19 32.09 24.52 -13.75
C LEU A 19 32.66 23.24 -13.14
N VAL A 20 33.93 23.24 -12.72
CA VAL A 20 34.55 22.07 -12.08
C VAL A 20 33.80 21.71 -10.79
N LEU A 21 33.48 22.69 -9.96
CA LEU A 21 32.71 22.47 -8.73
C LEU A 21 31.34 21.84 -9.03
N TYR A 22 30.62 22.37 -10.03
CA TYR A 22 29.34 21.82 -10.47
C TYR A 22 29.46 20.36 -10.94
N LEU A 23 30.49 20.04 -11.73
CA LEU A 23 30.73 18.67 -12.20
C LEU A 23 31.08 17.70 -11.07
N VAL A 24 31.86 18.15 -10.07
CA VAL A 24 32.17 17.34 -8.88
C VAL A 24 30.90 17.05 -8.08
N LEU A 25 30.02 18.04 -7.93
CA LEU A 25 28.76 17.87 -7.21
C LEU A 25 27.80 16.94 -7.97
N LEU A 26 27.70 17.08 -9.30
CA LEU A 26 27.01 16.14 -10.18
C LEU A 26 27.51 14.70 -9.99
N ALA A 27 28.84 14.51 -10.02
CA ALA A 27 29.45 13.21 -9.82
C ALA A 27 29.13 12.64 -8.42
N ALA A 28 29.17 13.48 -7.38
CA ALA A 28 28.83 13.06 -6.02
C ALA A 28 27.37 12.59 -5.91
N VAL A 29 26.41 13.32 -6.51
CA VAL A 29 25.00 12.91 -6.55
C VAL A 29 24.83 11.58 -7.27
N GLN A 30 25.44 11.42 -8.45
CA GLN A 30 25.38 10.18 -9.22
C GLN A 30 25.99 8.98 -8.48
N ILE A 31 27.08 9.19 -7.74
CA ILE A 31 27.68 8.18 -6.88
C ILE A 31 26.72 7.82 -5.75
N GLY A 32 26.13 8.81 -5.07
CA GLY A 32 25.14 8.61 -4.00
C GLY A 32 23.91 7.81 -4.46
N GLN A 33 23.36 8.13 -5.62
CA GLN A 33 22.24 7.39 -6.22
C GLN A 33 22.61 5.93 -6.53
N ARG A 34 23.80 5.68 -7.08
CA ARG A 34 24.27 4.30 -7.35
C ARG A 34 24.50 3.50 -6.07
N ILE A 35 25.01 4.14 -5.02
CA ILE A 35 25.16 3.50 -3.70
C ILE A 35 23.78 3.17 -3.13
N THR A 36 22.84 4.11 -3.19
CA THR A 36 21.47 3.93 -2.69
C THR A 36 20.76 2.81 -3.43
N ARG A 37 20.86 2.79 -4.76
CA ARG A 37 20.34 1.69 -5.60
C ARG A 37 20.90 0.33 -5.14
N ARG A 38 22.22 0.21 -5.00
CA ARG A 38 22.84 -1.06 -4.56
C ARG A 38 22.36 -1.47 -3.17
N ARG A 39 22.23 -0.53 -2.25
CA ARG A 39 21.68 -0.79 -0.90
C ARG A 39 20.22 -1.23 -0.98
N ALA A 40 19.40 -0.60 -1.82
CA ALA A 40 18.00 -0.97 -2.00
C ALA A 40 17.87 -2.37 -2.60
N GLU A 41 18.68 -2.70 -3.61
CA GLU A 41 18.75 -4.05 -4.21
C GLU A 41 19.14 -5.09 -3.14
N HIS A 42 20.15 -4.80 -2.32
CA HIS A 42 20.57 -5.68 -1.22
C HIS A 42 19.50 -5.82 -0.13
N LEU A 43 18.85 -4.72 0.27
CA LEU A 43 17.80 -4.75 1.28
C LEU A 43 16.60 -5.56 0.78
N LEU A 44 16.16 -5.36 -0.46
CA LEU A 44 15.08 -6.15 -1.04
C LEU A 44 15.45 -7.64 -1.07
N SER A 45 16.68 -7.98 -1.46
CA SER A 45 17.16 -9.37 -1.44
C SER A 45 17.13 -9.96 -0.04
N ASP A 46 17.49 -9.18 0.97
CA ASP A 46 17.50 -9.60 2.38
C ASP A 46 16.07 -9.78 2.92
N VAL A 47 15.16 -8.84 2.63
CA VAL A 47 13.74 -8.94 3.00
C VAL A 47 13.08 -10.14 2.31
N ARG A 48 13.36 -10.38 1.02
CA ARG A 48 12.88 -11.58 0.31
C ARG A 48 13.47 -12.89 0.87
N GLY A 49 14.61 -12.82 1.54
CA GLY A 49 15.21 -13.95 2.24
C GLY A 49 14.44 -14.35 3.50
N LEU A 50 13.66 -13.42 4.09
CA LEU A 50 12.74 -13.72 5.18
C LEU A 50 11.47 -14.34 4.60
N GLN A 51 11.32 -15.65 4.78
CA GLN A 51 10.13 -16.37 4.36
C GLN A 51 9.08 -16.31 5.47
N LEU A 52 7.87 -15.84 5.13
CA LEU A 52 6.73 -15.78 6.04
C LEU A 52 6.48 -17.15 6.69
N GLU A 53 6.30 -17.12 8.01
CA GLU A 53 6.02 -18.27 8.88
C GLU A 53 7.07 -19.39 8.85
N LYS A 54 8.22 -19.16 8.21
CA LYS A 54 9.35 -20.11 8.11
C LYS A 54 10.62 -19.55 8.71
N SER A 55 10.89 -18.27 8.49
CA SER A 55 12.05 -17.58 9.07
C SER A 55 11.85 -17.36 10.57
N SER A 56 12.91 -17.62 11.32
CA SER A 56 12.93 -17.55 12.78
C SER A 56 13.37 -16.18 13.29
N TRP A 57 13.24 -15.95 14.60
CA TRP A 57 13.85 -14.81 15.28
C TRP A 57 15.36 -14.69 15.00
N ASN A 58 16.08 -15.81 14.95
CA ASN A 58 17.52 -15.79 14.69
C ASN A 58 17.84 -15.26 13.28
N ASP A 59 17.04 -15.65 12.27
CA ASP A 59 17.19 -15.13 10.90
C ASP A 59 16.92 -13.62 10.86
N ALA A 60 15.88 -13.17 11.58
CA ALA A 60 15.57 -11.76 11.72
C ALA A 60 16.72 -10.98 12.41
N GLN A 61 17.31 -11.52 13.49
CA GLN A 61 18.44 -10.89 14.18
C GLN A 61 19.67 -10.70 13.27
N VAL A 62 19.96 -11.65 12.38
CA VAL A 62 21.05 -11.50 11.40
C VAL A 62 20.81 -10.27 10.51
N LEU A 63 19.56 -10.06 10.09
CA LEU A 63 19.16 -8.92 9.28
C LEU A 63 19.21 -7.61 10.10
N MET A 64 18.76 -7.62 11.36
CA MET A 64 18.89 -6.47 12.28
C MET A 64 20.34 -6.07 12.51
N GLN A 65 21.25 -7.03 12.73
CA GLN A 65 22.67 -6.74 12.94
C GLN A 65 23.30 -6.12 11.70
N ARG A 66 22.94 -6.62 10.51
CA ARG A 66 23.45 -6.11 9.23
C ARG A 66 22.95 -4.71 8.93
N TRP A 67 21.67 -4.45 9.17
CA TRP A 67 21.01 -3.18 8.85
C TRP A 67 20.90 -2.22 10.04
N GLY A 68 21.45 -2.56 11.20
CA GLY A 68 21.24 -1.83 12.47
C GLY A 68 21.64 -0.37 12.46
N ARG A 69 22.49 0.07 11.52
CA ARG A 69 22.78 1.49 11.30
C ARG A 69 21.57 2.28 10.78
N TRP A 70 20.71 1.64 10.00
CA TRP A 70 19.51 2.20 9.36
C TRP A 70 18.22 1.64 9.94
N GLY A 71 18.35 0.70 10.89
CA GLY A 71 17.27 -0.04 11.48
C GLY A 71 16.90 0.48 12.87
N HIS A 72 15.61 0.43 13.18
CA HIS A 72 15.07 0.73 14.50
C HIS A 72 13.83 -0.12 14.75
N TYR A 73 13.42 -0.23 16.01
CA TYR A 73 12.19 -0.91 16.40
C TYR A 73 11.36 0.00 17.31
N ARG A 74 10.05 -0.26 17.39
CA ARG A 74 9.15 0.41 18.34
C ARG A 74 8.85 -0.53 19.50
N GLY A 75 8.90 -0.03 20.72
CA GLY A 75 8.60 -0.82 21.92
C GLY A 75 9.69 -1.83 22.28
N THR A 76 9.30 -3.02 22.75
CA THR A 76 10.20 -4.15 23.00
C THR A 76 10.42 -4.93 21.71
N CYS A 77 11.65 -5.34 21.44
CA CYS A 77 11.98 -6.18 20.30
C CYS A 77 12.70 -7.44 20.79
N ASP A 78 11.94 -8.54 20.86
CA ASP A 78 12.42 -9.87 21.24
C ASP A 78 11.75 -10.96 20.40
N ALA A 79 12.04 -12.23 20.70
CA ALA A 79 11.47 -13.36 19.96
C ALA A 79 9.94 -13.47 20.09
N ALA A 80 9.32 -12.91 21.13
CA ALA A 80 7.87 -12.97 21.29
C ALA A 80 7.18 -11.94 20.39
N HIS A 81 7.74 -10.73 20.30
CA HIS A 81 7.22 -9.64 19.49
C HIS A 81 8.34 -8.66 19.09
N CYS A 82 8.43 -8.33 17.80
CA CYS A 82 9.27 -7.24 17.32
C CYS A 82 8.78 -6.70 15.98
N ASP A 83 8.56 -5.38 15.92
CA ASP A 83 8.29 -4.65 14.68
C ASP A 83 9.54 -3.85 14.33
N TYR A 84 10.26 -4.27 13.29
CA TYR A 84 11.56 -3.73 12.92
C TYR A 84 11.50 -3.00 11.58
N PHE A 85 11.99 -1.76 11.57
CA PHE A 85 11.93 -0.83 10.45
C PHE A 85 13.34 -0.44 10.03
N ILE A 86 13.66 -0.64 8.75
CA ILE A 86 14.90 -0.21 8.11
C ILE A 86 14.53 0.91 7.14
N TYR A 87 15.15 2.08 7.27
CA TYR A 87 14.89 3.18 6.35
C TYR A 87 16.17 3.93 5.99
N PHE A 88 16.29 4.31 4.73
CA PHE A 88 17.34 5.22 4.28
C PHE A 88 16.90 6.01 3.05
N ASP A 89 17.44 7.23 2.94
CA ASP A 89 17.22 8.11 1.79
C ASP A 89 18.49 8.25 0.94
N SER A 90 18.32 8.74 -0.29
CA SER A 90 19.44 8.90 -1.23
C SER A 90 20.38 10.07 -0.90
N ALA A 91 19.92 11.02 -0.10
CA ALA A 91 20.66 12.21 0.27
C ALA A 91 21.51 12.00 1.54
N GLY A 92 21.36 10.87 2.22
CA GLY A 92 21.86 10.66 3.57
C GLY A 92 21.31 11.66 4.58
N MET A 93 20.22 12.39 4.25
CA MET A 93 19.69 13.50 5.03
C MET A 93 19.22 13.04 6.41
N THR A 94 18.56 11.88 6.48
CA THR A 94 18.17 11.24 7.75
C THR A 94 19.36 10.81 8.61
N THR A 95 20.51 10.51 8.00
CA THR A 95 21.75 10.12 8.69
C THR A 95 22.74 11.27 8.87
N TRP A 96 22.37 12.49 8.50
CA TRP A 96 23.19 13.69 8.65
C TRP A 96 23.03 14.50 9.96
N PRO A 97 22.45 14.00 11.07
CA PRO A 97 22.48 14.76 12.32
C PRO A 97 23.82 14.51 13.03
N ALA A 98 24.68 15.54 13.08
CA ALA A 98 25.57 15.90 14.22
C ALA A 98 26.86 16.66 13.84
N VAL A 99 27.27 16.70 12.56
CA VAL A 99 28.67 17.07 12.23
C VAL A 99 28.84 18.46 11.57
N THR A 100 27.77 19.09 11.09
CA THR A 100 27.87 20.38 10.37
C THR A 100 27.18 21.50 11.14
N SER A 101 27.76 22.71 11.11
CA SER A 101 27.14 23.89 11.69
C SER A 101 25.83 24.23 10.98
N GLU A 102 24.84 24.76 11.70
CA GLU A 102 23.48 25.06 11.18
C GLU A 102 23.48 25.87 9.86
N ARG A 103 24.48 26.73 9.65
CA ARG A 103 24.61 27.53 8.42
C ARG A 103 25.10 26.72 7.22
N LEU A 104 26.01 25.77 7.43
CA LEU A 104 26.49 24.90 6.36
C LEU A 104 25.42 23.89 5.97
N SER A 105 24.64 23.40 6.92
CA SER A 105 23.50 22.53 6.63
C SER A 105 22.43 23.23 5.80
N ASP A 106 22.07 24.49 6.09
CA ASP A 106 21.09 25.22 5.27
C ASP A 106 21.58 25.45 3.83
N LEU A 107 22.84 25.85 3.67
CA LEU A 107 23.43 26.04 2.33
C LEU A 107 23.51 24.74 1.55
N LEU A 108 23.93 23.64 2.17
CA LEU A 108 23.96 22.32 1.56
C LEU A 108 22.55 21.83 1.23
N TYR A 109 21.58 22.07 2.12
CA TYR A 109 20.18 21.72 1.90
C TYR A 109 19.62 22.44 0.68
N ARG A 110 19.76 23.77 0.60
CA ARG A 110 19.35 24.56 -0.57
C ARG A 110 20.07 24.12 -1.83
N PHE A 111 21.34 23.78 -1.74
CA PHE A 111 22.10 23.30 -2.89
C PHE A 111 21.61 21.93 -3.36
N VAL A 112 21.41 20.99 -2.43
CA VAL A 112 20.80 19.69 -2.70
C VAL A 112 19.43 19.89 -3.31
N GLU A 113 18.58 20.74 -2.75
CA GLU A 113 17.26 21.08 -3.30
C GLU A 113 17.32 21.64 -4.72
N ILE A 114 18.25 22.54 -5.02
CA ILE A 114 18.44 23.07 -6.38
C ILE A 114 18.91 21.95 -7.30
N THR A 115 19.91 21.17 -6.89
CA THR A 115 20.42 20.07 -7.73
C THR A 115 19.41 18.95 -7.90
N THR A 116 18.57 18.65 -6.91
CA THR A 116 17.50 17.66 -7.01
C THR A 116 16.37 18.18 -7.89
N LYS A 117 16.06 19.49 -7.86
CA LYS A 117 15.12 20.11 -8.82
C LYS A 117 15.65 20.11 -10.24
N VAL A 118 16.95 20.37 -10.44
CA VAL A 118 17.58 20.46 -11.77
C VAL A 118 17.88 19.09 -12.36
N GLN A 119 18.32 18.14 -11.53
CA GLN A 119 18.71 16.78 -11.94
C GLN A 119 17.61 15.76 -11.69
N TYR A 120 16.46 16.23 -11.19
CA TYR A 120 15.31 15.42 -10.82
C TYR A 120 15.60 14.32 -9.77
N ALA A 121 16.73 14.34 -9.05
CA ALA A 121 17.21 13.23 -8.21
C ALA A 121 16.09 12.48 -7.48
N HIS A 122 15.97 11.19 -7.82
CA HIS A 122 14.67 10.54 -7.98
C HIS A 122 14.18 9.76 -6.77
N VAL A 123 15.08 9.08 -6.05
CA VAL A 123 14.68 8.24 -4.91
C VAL A 123 14.74 9.05 -3.65
N SER A 124 13.57 9.27 -3.11
CA SER A 124 13.43 9.98 -1.84
C SER A 124 13.67 9.02 -0.70
N PHE A 125 13.22 7.77 -0.82
CA PHE A 125 13.07 6.93 0.36
C PHE A 125 12.97 5.45 0.02
N VAL A 126 13.73 4.63 0.75
CA VAL A 126 13.66 3.17 0.73
C VAL A 126 13.33 2.71 2.15
N GLN A 127 12.33 1.84 2.28
CA GLN A 127 11.97 1.23 3.56
C GLN A 127 11.86 -0.28 3.40
N GLY A 128 12.41 -1.00 4.37
CA GLY A 128 12.19 -2.42 4.60
C GLY A 128 11.64 -2.60 6.01
N GLU A 129 10.74 -3.55 6.18
CA GLU A 129 10.06 -3.80 7.44
C GLU A 129 9.80 -5.29 7.58
N PHE A 130 9.81 -5.78 8.82
CA PHE A 130 9.38 -7.13 9.12
C PHE A 130 8.90 -7.23 10.57
N ASP A 131 7.96 -8.14 10.77
CA ASP A 131 7.31 -8.37 12.05
C ASP A 131 7.63 -9.78 12.53
N VAL A 132 8.08 -9.90 13.76
CA VAL A 132 8.27 -11.18 14.44
C VAL A 132 7.17 -11.36 15.48
N GLN A 133 6.53 -12.52 15.46
CA GLN A 133 5.63 -12.95 16.51
C GLN A 133 5.87 -14.42 16.82
N LYS A 134 5.93 -14.77 18.12
CA LYS A 134 6.09 -16.16 18.58
C LYS A 134 7.26 -16.89 17.88
N ASN A 135 8.40 -16.22 17.79
CA ASN A 135 9.65 -16.70 17.21
C ASN A 135 9.64 -16.90 15.68
N LEU A 136 8.61 -16.42 14.97
CA LEU A 136 8.46 -16.52 13.52
C LEU A 136 8.28 -15.14 12.89
N VAL A 137 8.82 -14.95 11.69
CA VAL A 137 8.52 -13.78 10.86
C VAL A 137 7.11 -13.92 10.28
N VAL A 138 6.21 -13.02 10.63
CA VAL A 138 4.78 -13.07 10.23
C VAL A 138 4.40 -11.97 9.25
N GLY A 139 5.24 -10.95 9.15
CA GLY A 139 5.08 -9.82 8.25
C GLY A 139 6.42 -9.44 7.63
N THR A 140 6.40 -9.05 6.36
CA THR A 140 7.53 -8.44 5.67
C THR A 140 7.00 -7.34 4.76
N SER A 141 7.75 -6.26 4.58
CA SER A 141 7.36 -5.18 3.68
C SER A 141 8.61 -4.54 3.09
N PHE A 142 8.51 -4.16 1.81
CA PHE A 142 9.50 -3.35 1.15
C PHE A 142 8.78 -2.25 0.37
N SER A 143 9.20 -1.00 0.56
CA SER A 143 8.68 0.14 -0.19
C SER A 143 9.78 1.01 -0.77
N LEU A 144 9.45 1.60 -1.90
CA LEU A 144 10.29 2.54 -2.62
C LEU A 144 9.43 3.73 -3.03
N LEU A 145 9.80 4.91 -2.52
CA LEU A 145 9.14 6.16 -2.84
C LEU A 145 10.06 7.03 -3.69
N SER A 146 9.50 7.53 -4.79
CA SER A 146 10.17 8.36 -5.78
C SER A 146 9.36 9.64 -6.04
N ASN A 147 10.05 10.77 -6.15
CA ASN A 147 9.42 12.03 -6.52
C ASN A 147 9.11 12.06 -8.03
N LEU A 148 7.98 12.66 -8.41
CA LEU A 148 7.59 12.85 -9.80
C LEU A 148 8.08 14.21 -10.36
N PRO A 149 8.37 14.30 -11.68
CA PRO A 149 8.59 15.57 -12.35
C PRO A 149 7.33 16.43 -12.30
N GLY A 150 7.43 17.63 -11.71
CA GLY A 150 6.29 18.54 -11.57
C GLY A 150 5.60 18.48 -10.21
N GLY A 151 6.12 17.69 -9.26
CA GLY A 151 5.56 17.53 -7.92
C GLY A 151 4.74 16.25 -7.79
N GLY A 152 4.48 15.86 -6.54
CA GLY A 152 3.87 14.59 -6.20
C GLY A 152 4.89 13.45 -6.08
N GLU A 153 4.38 12.31 -5.63
CA GLU A 153 5.18 11.13 -5.28
C GLU A 153 4.51 9.87 -5.84
N ILE A 154 5.34 8.91 -6.25
CA ILE A 154 4.92 7.52 -6.46
C ILE A 154 5.54 6.68 -5.36
N ASP A 155 4.69 5.93 -4.66
CA ASP A 155 5.10 4.93 -3.68
C ASP A 155 4.71 3.55 -4.21
N SER A 156 5.69 2.67 -4.30
CA SER A 156 5.50 1.26 -4.64
C SER A 156 5.86 0.40 -3.44
N ARG A 157 4.91 -0.40 -2.95
CA ARG A 157 5.07 -1.25 -1.78
C ARG A 157 4.73 -2.71 -2.07
N VAL A 158 5.47 -3.61 -1.46
CA VAL A 158 5.18 -5.04 -1.50
C VAL A 158 5.19 -5.58 -0.08
N THR A 159 4.08 -6.15 0.36
CA THR A 159 3.86 -6.62 1.74
C THR A 159 3.56 -8.12 1.74
N GLY A 160 4.36 -8.89 2.45
CA GLY A 160 4.03 -10.25 2.84
C GLY A 160 3.36 -10.25 4.20
N THR A 161 2.16 -10.80 4.33
CA THR A 161 1.37 -10.86 5.58
C THR A 161 0.91 -12.30 5.84
N ARG A 162 0.46 -12.61 7.07
CA ARG A 162 -0.18 -13.90 7.36
C ARG A 162 -1.50 -14.02 6.59
N ASP A 163 -2.34 -13.00 6.72
CA ASP A 163 -3.67 -12.92 6.15
C ASP A 163 -3.76 -11.62 5.35
N LEU A 164 -4.32 -11.68 4.14
CA LEU A 164 -4.69 -10.46 3.41
C LEU A 164 -5.76 -9.73 4.24
N GLU A 165 -5.63 -8.41 4.39
CA GLU A 165 -6.70 -7.66 5.06
C GLU A 165 -8.00 -7.89 4.31
N LYS A 166 -9.02 -8.39 5.01
CA LYS A 166 -10.39 -8.60 4.48
C LYS A 166 -11.12 -7.28 4.12
N TYR A 167 -10.40 -6.17 4.16
CA TYR A 167 -10.93 -4.86 3.87
C TYR A 167 -10.60 -4.53 2.42
N ASP A 168 -11.62 -4.06 1.72
CA ASP A 168 -11.62 -3.50 0.38
C ASP A 168 -11.92 -4.50 -0.75
N LEU A 169 -13.23 -4.58 -1.02
CA LEU A 169 -13.87 -4.82 -2.32
C LEU A 169 -14.45 -6.21 -2.54
N TRP A 170 -15.51 -6.51 -1.81
CA TRP A 170 -16.53 -7.45 -2.29
C TRP A 170 -17.23 -6.88 -3.56
N PRO A 171 -17.44 -7.66 -4.64
CA PRO A 171 -17.04 -9.02 -4.94
C PRO A 171 -15.86 -9.08 -5.94
N GLU A 172 -14.85 -8.22 -5.75
CA GLU A 172 -13.50 -8.48 -6.25
C GLU A 172 -12.90 -9.61 -5.41
N ARG A 173 -13.50 -10.81 -5.46
CA ARG A 173 -12.69 -12.01 -5.23
C ARG A 173 -11.65 -11.98 -6.32
N GLU A 174 -10.50 -11.42 -5.98
CA GLU A 174 -9.38 -11.34 -6.88
C GLU A 174 -9.13 -12.75 -7.42
N PRO A 175 -8.71 -12.88 -8.68
CA PRO A 175 -8.41 -14.18 -9.28
C PRO A 175 -7.39 -15.02 -8.48
N HIS A 176 -6.80 -14.44 -7.42
CA HIS A 176 -5.74 -14.98 -6.60
C HIS A 176 -6.12 -14.83 -5.12
N PRO A 177 -6.60 -15.88 -4.44
CA PRO A 177 -6.89 -15.80 -3.00
C PRO A 177 -5.64 -15.56 -2.15
N GLU A 178 -4.45 -15.85 -2.69
CA GLU A 178 -3.17 -15.77 -1.99
C GLU A 178 -2.47 -14.41 -2.10
N TYR A 179 -2.82 -13.56 -3.06
CA TYR A 179 -2.18 -12.26 -3.25
C TYR A 179 -3.13 -11.22 -3.85
N ARG A 180 -2.79 -9.95 -3.70
CA ARG A 180 -3.50 -8.86 -4.36
C ARG A 180 -2.64 -7.72 -4.85
N THR A 181 -3.18 -6.93 -5.78
CA THR A 181 -2.55 -5.70 -6.27
C THR A 181 -3.52 -4.53 -6.28
N ILE A 182 -3.15 -3.44 -5.62
CA ILE A 182 -4.05 -2.30 -5.38
C ILE A 182 -3.36 -1.01 -5.81
N LEU A 183 -4.09 -0.18 -6.56
CA LEU A 183 -3.74 1.19 -6.84
C LEU A 183 -4.66 2.12 -6.06
N ARG A 184 -4.11 2.88 -5.11
CA ARG A 184 -4.79 4.01 -4.47
C ARG A 184 -4.37 5.29 -5.18
N GLY A 185 -5.31 5.88 -5.93
CA GLY A 185 -5.13 7.16 -6.62
C GLY A 185 -5.22 8.35 -5.66
N GLY A 186 -4.88 9.54 -6.17
CA GLY A 186 -4.89 10.79 -5.41
C GLY A 186 -3.81 11.76 -5.90
N THR A 187 -3.50 12.79 -5.11
CA THR A 187 -2.33 13.65 -5.35
C THR A 187 -1.01 12.88 -5.27
N ASN A 188 -0.98 11.84 -4.44
CA ASN A 188 0.06 10.82 -4.41
C ASN A 188 -0.53 9.53 -4.96
N SER A 189 0.20 8.87 -5.86
CA SER A 189 -0.19 7.55 -6.33
C SER A 189 0.50 6.51 -5.47
N TYR A 190 -0.25 5.56 -4.94
CA TYR A 190 0.27 4.42 -4.17
C TYR A 190 -0.09 3.14 -4.90
N PHE A 191 0.91 2.37 -5.27
CA PHE A 191 0.72 1.03 -5.82
C PHE A 191 1.29 0.02 -4.84
N PHE A 192 0.46 -0.86 -4.33
CA PHE A 192 0.92 -1.87 -3.40
C PHE A 192 0.46 -3.26 -3.82
N THR A 193 1.31 -4.23 -3.51
CA THR A 193 0.99 -5.63 -3.67
C THR A 193 1.07 -6.30 -2.30
N GLU A 194 0.13 -7.19 -2.03
CA GLU A 194 0.10 -7.95 -0.80
C GLU A 194 0.07 -9.42 -1.12
N PHE A 195 0.73 -10.25 -0.32
CA PHE A 195 0.74 -11.69 -0.54
C PHE A 195 0.82 -12.42 0.80
N THR A 196 0.39 -13.68 0.80
CA THR A 196 0.35 -14.53 1.98
C THR A 196 1.49 -15.56 1.97
N ALA A 197 1.66 -16.29 3.07
CA ALA A 197 2.56 -17.43 3.11
C ALA A 197 2.16 -18.56 2.13
N ALA A 198 0.91 -18.58 1.66
CA ALA A 198 0.39 -19.55 0.69
C ALA A 198 0.73 -19.19 -0.77
N THR A 199 1.23 -17.98 -1.03
CA THR A 199 1.55 -17.52 -2.39
C THR A 199 2.68 -18.34 -2.99
N LYS A 200 2.53 -18.72 -4.25
CA LYS A 200 3.53 -19.55 -4.94
C LYS A 200 4.84 -18.78 -5.07
N PRO A 201 6.01 -19.44 -4.95
CA PRO A 201 7.30 -18.77 -5.07
C PRO A 201 7.50 -18.02 -6.39
N GLU A 202 6.99 -18.55 -7.50
CA GLU A 202 7.00 -17.90 -8.81
C GLU A 202 6.20 -16.58 -8.80
N ASP A 203 5.11 -16.53 -8.04
CA ASP A 203 4.27 -15.34 -7.94
C ASP A 203 4.91 -14.26 -7.07
N VAL A 204 5.42 -14.66 -5.91
CA VAL A 204 6.22 -13.78 -5.04
C VAL A 204 7.38 -13.18 -5.83
N ALA A 205 8.01 -13.95 -6.73
CA ALA A 205 9.16 -13.47 -7.49
C ALA A 205 8.84 -12.28 -8.42
N TRP A 206 7.69 -12.29 -9.09
CA TRP A 206 7.29 -11.16 -9.95
C TRP A 206 6.55 -10.06 -9.19
N LEU A 207 5.84 -10.38 -8.11
CA LEU A 207 5.24 -9.38 -7.19
C LEU A 207 6.31 -8.48 -6.56
N THR A 208 7.46 -9.08 -6.20
CA THR A 208 8.58 -8.38 -5.57
C THR A 208 9.65 -7.90 -6.56
N ALA A 209 9.39 -7.94 -7.88
CA ALA A 209 10.38 -7.61 -8.90
C ALA A 209 10.53 -6.09 -9.14
N PHE A 210 11.08 -5.38 -8.14
CA PHE A 210 11.38 -3.95 -8.27
C PHE A 210 12.43 -3.68 -9.35
N ASN A 211 12.18 -2.63 -10.14
CA ASN A 211 13.11 -2.11 -11.11
C ASN A 211 13.79 -0.84 -10.59
N PHE A 212 14.99 -1.03 -10.03
CA PHE A 212 15.80 0.06 -9.49
C PHE A 212 16.51 0.90 -10.58
N SER A 213 16.31 0.61 -11.87
CA SER A 213 17.09 1.29 -12.91
C SER A 213 16.74 2.76 -13.06
N CYS A 214 15.46 3.15 -12.91
CA CYS A 214 15.02 4.55 -13.03
C CYS A 214 15.59 5.47 -11.94
N ILE A 215 16.10 4.90 -10.83
CA ILE A 215 16.79 5.62 -9.74
C ILE A 215 18.10 6.27 -10.21
N THR A 216 18.78 5.59 -11.13
CA THR A 216 20.14 5.96 -11.60
C THR A 216 20.17 6.49 -13.02
N ARG A 217 19.02 6.52 -13.70
CA ARG A 217 18.90 7.12 -15.02
C ARG A 217 18.81 8.65 -14.86
N TRP A 218 19.17 9.36 -15.92
CA TRP A 218 18.92 10.80 -16.00
C TRP A 218 17.44 11.14 -16.12
N ALA A 219 16.63 10.17 -16.54
CA ALA A 219 15.18 10.29 -16.63
C ALA A 219 14.53 9.70 -15.37
N PRO A 220 13.65 10.45 -14.69
CA PRO A 220 12.89 9.98 -13.52
C PRO A 220 12.01 8.79 -13.82
N CYS A 221 11.67 8.05 -12.77
CA CYS A 221 10.50 7.20 -12.75
C CYS A 221 9.26 8.10 -12.94
N ARG A 222 8.37 7.75 -13.88
CA ARG A 222 7.19 8.54 -14.25
C ARG A 222 5.89 7.87 -13.87
N GLU A 223 5.88 6.55 -13.83
CA GLU A 223 4.70 5.76 -13.52
C GLU A 223 5.04 4.53 -12.68
N MET A 224 4.01 3.88 -12.14
CA MET A 224 4.17 2.69 -11.30
C MET A 224 4.85 1.53 -12.03
N GLY A 225 4.64 1.42 -13.33
CA GLY A 225 5.32 0.44 -14.18
C GLY A 225 6.85 0.61 -14.24
N ASP A 226 7.37 1.80 -13.94
CA ASP A 226 8.82 2.00 -13.86
C ASP A 226 9.43 1.35 -12.61
N LEU A 227 8.66 1.28 -11.51
CA LEU A 227 9.09 0.72 -10.22
C LEU A 227 8.78 -0.77 -10.09
N LEU A 228 7.57 -1.20 -10.46
CA LEU A 228 7.09 -2.58 -10.35
C LEU A 228 6.51 -3.06 -11.70
N PRO A 229 7.34 -3.24 -12.74
CA PRO A 229 6.85 -3.45 -14.11
C PRO A 229 5.96 -4.68 -14.26
N TYR A 230 6.32 -5.81 -13.63
CA TYR A 230 5.58 -7.06 -13.77
C TYR A 230 4.23 -7.02 -13.04
N ALA A 231 4.24 -6.59 -11.77
CA ALA A 231 3.02 -6.45 -11.00
C ALA A 231 2.09 -5.37 -11.58
N TRP A 232 2.65 -4.26 -12.07
CA TRP A 232 1.87 -3.23 -12.74
C TRP A 232 1.21 -3.74 -14.03
N ALA A 233 1.95 -4.47 -14.88
CA ALA A 233 1.38 -5.04 -16.09
C ALA A 233 0.23 -6.02 -15.80
N LYS A 234 0.39 -6.85 -14.75
CA LYS A 234 -0.64 -7.76 -14.26
C LYS A 234 -1.86 -7.00 -13.75
N TYR A 235 -1.65 -5.99 -12.90
CA TYR A 235 -2.71 -5.10 -12.41
C TYR A 235 -3.48 -4.45 -13.57
N ILE A 236 -2.81 -3.90 -14.58
CA ILE A 236 -3.48 -3.27 -15.74
C ILE A 236 -4.31 -4.27 -16.54
N ALA A 237 -3.83 -5.50 -16.69
CA ALA A 237 -4.57 -6.56 -17.38
C ALA A 237 -5.84 -6.95 -16.61
N GLU A 238 -5.74 -7.06 -15.28
CA GLU A 238 -6.84 -7.47 -14.39
C GLU A 238 -7.82 -6.33 -14.12
N THR A 239 -7.35 -5.08 -14.06
CA THR A 239 -8.19 -3.88 -13.84
C THR A 239 -9.28 -3.75 -14.90
N LYS A 240 -9.04 -4.21 -16.13
CA LYS A 240 -10.08 -4.23 -17.17
C LYS A 240 -11.25 -5.14 -16.80
N GLN A 241 -10.96 -6.27 -16.17
CA GLN A 241 -11.97 -7.19 -15.65
C GLN A 241 -12.62 -6.61 -14.40
N LEU A 242 -11.82 -6.08 -13.48
CA LEU A 242 -12.33 -5.42 -12.27
C LEU A 242 -13.24 -4.23 -12.60
N ARG A 243 -13.00 -3.48 -13.69
CA ARG A 243 -13.89 -2.39 -14.10
C ARG A 243 -15.28 -2.90 -14.46
N VAL A 244 -15.37 -4.00 -15.20
CA VAL A 244 -16.66 -4.64 -15.51
C VAL A 244 -17.32 -5.15 -14.24
N THR A 245 -16.55 -5.73 -13.31
CA THR A 245 -17.04 -6.12 -11.99
C THR A 245 -17.58 -4.90 -11.23
N ARG A 246 -16.80 -3.82 -11.11
CA ARG A 246 -17.21 -2.57 -10.45
C ARG A 246 -18.43 -1.91 -11.06
N GLU A 247 -18.55 -1.92 -12.39
CA GLU A 247 -19.76 -1.46 -13.08
C GLU A 247 -20.97 -2.31 -12.66
N ARG A 248 -20.83 -3.65 -12.58
CA ARG A 248 -21.88 -4.52 -12.03
C ARG A 248 -22.18 -4.28 -10.55
N ILE A 249 -21.18 -3.90 -9.74
CA ILE A 249 -21.38 -3.46 -8.34
C ILE A 249 -22.15 -2.16 -8.31
N ALA A 250 -21.77 -1.14 -9.08
CA ALA A 250 -22.48 0.13 -9.08
C ALA A 250 -23.94 -0.02 -9.52
N GLU A 251 -24.23 -0.98 -10.41
CA GLU A 251 -25.58 -1.29 -10.88
C GLU A 251 -26.34 -2.28 -9.98
N CYS A 252 -25.71 -2.83 -8.94
CA CYS A 252 -26.24 -3.95 -8.16
C CYS A 252 -26.74 -5.13 -9.01
N ALA A 253 -26.06 -5.37 -10.14
CA ALA A 253 -26.42 -6.38 -11.15
C ALA A 253 -25.90 -7.80 -10.79
N TYR A 254 -25.80 -8.11 -9.49
CA TYR A 254 -25.47 -9.44 -9.02
C TYR A 254 -26.73 -10.24 -8.74
N SER A 255 -26.71 -11.51 -9.11
CA SER A 255 -27.70 -12.45 -8.62
C SER A 255 -27.55 -12.63 -7.10
N LEU A 256 -28.66 -12.87 -6.40
CA LEU A 256 -28.63 -13.14 -4.95
C LEU A 256 -27.73 -14.33 -4.61
N GLN A 257 -27.63 -15.31 -5.51
CA GLN A 257 -26.74 -16.46 -5.35
C GLN A 257 -25.26 -16.05 -5.35
N GLU A 258 -24.86 -15.15 -6.26
CA GLU A 258 -23.49 -14.60 -6.29
C GLU A 258 -23.20 -13.85 -4.99
N LEU A 259 -24.16 -13.06 -4.50
CA LEU A 259 -24.01 -12.31 -3.25
C LEU A 259 -23.88 -13.25 -2.04
N VAL A 260 -24.73 -14.27 -1.92
CA VAL A 260 -24.63 -15.26 -0.84
C VAL A 260 -23.28 -15.97 -0.86
N ARG A 261 -22.84 -16.46 -2.02
CA ARG A 261 -21.58 -17.20 -2.15
C ARG A 261 -20.38 -16.34 -1.74
N ALA A 262 -20.39 -15.09 -2.14
CA ALA A 262 -19.28 -14.18 -1.92
C ALA A 262 -19.28 -13.56 -0.51
N SER A 263 -20.41 -13.56 0.21
CA SER A 263 -20.49 -13.07 1.60
C SER A 263 -19.99 -14.11 2.61
N GLU A 264 -19.24 -13.67 3.63
CA GLU A 264 -18.89 -14.50 4.79
C GLU A 264 -20.09 -14.72 5.71
N SER A 265 -20.87 -13.66 5.91
CA SER A 265 -22.08 -13.66 6.73
C SER A 265 -23.28 -13.11 5.96
N VAL A 266 -24.44 -13.72 6.16
CA VAL A 266 -25.71 -13.25 5.61
C VAL A 266 -26.74 -13.31 6.72
N ALA A 267 -27.49 -12.23 6.94
CA ALA A 267 -28.56 -12.21 7.93
C ALA A 267 -29.77 -11.42 7.47
N VAL A 268 -30.92 -11.78 8.03
CA VAL A 268 -32.12 -10.95 8.03
C VAL A 268 -32.00 -9.97 9.18
N VAL A 269 -32.17 -8.69 8.90
CA VAL A 269 -32.03 -7.62 9.88
C VAL A 269 -33.26 -6.73 9.86
N LYS A 270 -33.79 -6.44 11.05
CA LYS A 270 -34.92 -5.54 11.24
C LYS A 270 -34.43 -4.15 11.62
N VAL A 271 -34.71 -3.14 10.81
CA VAL A 271 -34.32 -1.75 11.08
C VAL A 271 -35.28 -1.17 12.13
N GLU A 272 -34.76 -0.71 13.28
CA GLU A 272 -35.61 -0.34 14.42
C GLU A 272 -36.27 1.04 14.27
N LYS A 273 -35.53 2.02 13.73
CA LYS A 273 -36.02 3.37 13.44
C LYS A 273 -35.27 3.92 12.23
N PRO A 274 -35.90 4.04 11.05
CA PRO A 274 -35.28 4.74 9.93
C PRO A 274 -35.06 6.19 10.35
N ASN A 275 -33.81 6.65 10.32
CA ASN A 275 -33.48 8.02 10.66
C ASN A 275 -33.91 8.96 9.51
N ALA A 276 -35.18 9.39 9.55
CA ALA A 276 -35.78 10.22 8.51
C ALA A 276 -35.21 11.66 8.47
N GLU A 277 -34.53 12.10 9.52
CA GLU A 277 -34.10 13.50 9.68
C GLU A 277 -32.65 13.75 9.28
N THR A 278 -31.79 12.73 9.30
CA THR A 278 -30.38 12.88 8.90
C THR A 278 -30.21 12.59 7.42
N ARG A 279 -29.93 13.63 6.64
CA ARG A 279 -29.43 13.50 5.26
C ARG A 279 -28.24 12.53 5.25
N GLN A 280 -28.29 11.59 4.30
CA GLN A 280 -27.24 10.68 3.79
C GLN A 280 -26.04 10.44 4.70
N TRP A 281 -25.80 9.18 5.08
CA TRP A 281 -24.65 8.67 5.84
C TRP A 281 -24.77 8.65 7.38
N SER A 282 -25.96 8.56 7.96
CA SER A 282 -26.08 8.19 9.38
C SER A 282 -26.42 6.70 9.52
N PRO A 283 -25.66 5.92 10.30
CA PRO A 283 -26.00 4.52 10.52
C PRO A 283 -27.32 4.40 11.28
N SER A 284 -28.22 3.54 10.80
CA SER A 284 -29.45 3.17 11.50
C SER A 284 -29.21 1.93 12.37
N PRO A 285 -29.74 1.87 13.60
CA PRO A 285 -29.70 0.65 14.39
C PRO A 285 -30.58 -0.42 13.73
N GLY A 286 -30.01 -1.58 13.46
CA GLY A 286 -30.74 -2.75 12.99
C GLY A 286 -30.49 -3.95 13.87
N ARG A 287 -31.57 -4.69 14.16
CA ARG A 287 -31.56 -5.88 15.01
C ARG A 287 -31.52 -7.13 14.14
N LEU A 288 -30.52 -7.99 14.35
CA LEU A 288 -30.40 -9.27 13.65
C LEU A 288 -31.59 -10.17 14.03
N VAL A 289 -32.39 -10.57 13.03
CA VAL A 289 -33.56 -11.44 13.20
C VAL A 289 -33.15 -12.90 13.01
N GLU A 290 -32.44 -13.19 11.93
CA GLU A 290 -32.06 -14.55 11.55
C GLU A 290 -30.67 -14.50 10.90
N VAL A 291 -29.72 -15.30 11.39
CA VAL A 291 -28.42 -15.48 10.73
C VAL A 291 -28.56 -16.64 9.75
N LEU A 292 -28.41 -16.34 8.46
CA LEU A 292 -28.57 -17.30 7.36
C LEU A 292 -27.24 -17.96 7.01
N LYS A 293 -26.12 -17.23 7.08
CA LYS A 293 -24.75 -17.71 6.80
C LYS A 293 -23.77 -17.03 7.75
N GLY A 294 -22.67 -17.71 8.11
CA GLY A 294 -21.63 -17.23 9.03
C GLY A 294 -21.77 -17.83 10.43
N SER A 295 -20.65 -18.02 11.15
CA SER A 295 -20.63 -18.88 12.35
C SER A 295 -19.98 -18.31 13.62
N GLY A 296 -19.53 -17.05 13.62
CA GLY A 296 -18.62 -16.58 14.69
C GLY A 296 -19.10 -15.42 15.55
N SER A 297 -19.61 -14.35 14.94
CA SER A 297 -19.76 -13.05 15.60
C SER A 297 -21.19 -12.50 15.62
N TRP A 298 -22.12 -13.18 14.93
CA TRP A 298 -23.49 -12.72 14.68
C TRP A 298 -24.49 -13.56 15.44
N HIS A 299 -25.25 -12.94 16.34
CA HIS A 299 -26.29 -13.61 17.11
C HIS A 299 -27.65 -12.96 16.85
N THR A 300 -28.70 -13.79 16.77
CA THR A 300 -30.07 -13.29 16.74
C THR A 300 -30.34 -12.42 17.95
N GLY A 301 -30.87 -11.23 17.72
CA GLY A 301 -31.15 -10.22 18.74
C GLY A 301 -30.09 -9.11 18.85
N ASP A 302 -28.89 -9.31 18.30
CA ASP A 302 -27.82 -8.31 18.29
C ASP A 302 -28.28 -7.03 17.58
N VAL A 303 -27.93 -5.86 18.11
CA VAL A 303 -28.18 -4.56 17.47
C VAL A 303 -26.87 -4.05 16.89
N ARG A 304 -26.87 -3.75 15.58
CA ARG A 304 -25.71 -3.26 14.84
C ARG A 304 -26.02 -1.93 14.15
N LYS A 305 -24.97 -1.15 13.94
CA LYS A 305 -25.04 0.07 13.13
C LYS A 305 -25.00 -0.33 11.66
N ILE A 306 -26.09 -0.07 10.95
CA ILE A 306 -26.23 -0.36 9.52
C ILE A 306 -26.14 0.96 8.79
N TRP A 307 -25.09 1.12 8.02
CA TRP A 307 -25.06 2.15 7.01
C TRP A 307 -25.89 1.61 5.84
N SER A 308 -26.65 2.46 5.16
CA SER A 308 -27.33 2.13 3.91
C SER A 308 -27.31 3.36 3.03
N GLY A 309 -26.80 3.24 1.80
CA GLY A 309 -26.89 4.31 0.79
C GLY A 309 -28.31 4.48 0.23
N LEU A 310 -29.21 3.54 0.56
CA LEU A 310 -30.60 3.56 0.14
C LEU A 310 -31.36 4.73 0.78
N ASP A 311 -32.15 5.42 -0.04
CA ASP A 311 -33.27 6.25 0.40
C ASP A 311 -34.11 5.50 1.45
N PRO A 312 -34.77 6.20 2.40
CA PRO A 312 -35.34 5.63 3.61
C PRO A 312 -36.03 4.31 3.34
N VAL A 313 -35.36 3.24 3.76
CA VAL A 313 -35.71 1.85 3.48
C VAL A 313 -37.11 1.59 4.03
N ALA A 314 -38.10 1.58 3.15
CA ALA A 314 -39.49 1.31 3.49
C ALA A 314 -39.74 -0.12 4.04
N PRO A 315 -38.97 -1.17 3.72
CA PRO A 315 -39.13 -2.43 4.43
C PRO A 315 -38.50 -2.39 5.82
N THR A 316 -39.25 -2.88 6.80
CA THR A 316 -38.78 -3.11 8.17
C THR A 316 -37.70 -4.20 8.24
N GLU A 317 -37.59 -5.08 7.24
CA GLU A 317 -36.64 -6.19 7.19
C GLU A 317 -35.81 -6.18 5.91
N ILE A 318 -34.49 -6.29 6.08
CA ILE A 318 -33.49 -6.31 5.01
C ILE A 318 -32.63 -7.57 5.11
N LEU A 319 -32.12 -8.01 3.98
CA LEU A 319 -31.01 -8.95 3.88
C LEU A 319 -29.71 -8.15 3.91
N LEU A 320 -28.89 -8.44 4.91
CA LEU A 320 -27.57 -7.86 5.08
C LEU A 320 -26.52 -8.90 4.70
N PHE A 321 -25.72 -8.55 3.70
CA PHE A 321 -24.59 -9.31 3.22
C PHE A 321 -23.30 -8.68 3.76
N LYS A 322 -22.51 -9.42 4.54
CA LYS A 322 -21.35 -8.90 5.27
C LYS A 322 -20.08 -9.75 5.09
N GLU A 323 -18.95 -9.06 5.06
CA GLU A 323 -17.58 -9.54 5.36
C GLU A 323 -17.17 -9.01 6.75
N ASP A 324 -16.52 -9.79 7.62
CA ASP A 324 -16.41 -9.61 9.09
C ASP A 324 -16.00 -8.20 9.64
N SER A 325 -15.56 -7.31 8.78
CA SER A 325 -15.22 -5.89 8.98
C SER A 325 -16.32 -5.02 9.64
N ASP A 326 -16.01 -4.32 10.73
CA ASP A 326 -16.88 -3.32 11.39
C ASP A 326 -16.12 -1.96 11.33
N PRO A 327 -16.69 -0.84 10.83
CA PRO A 327 -18.08 -0.60 10.45
C PRO A 327 -18.50 -1.18 9.10
N VAL A 328 -19.75 -1.62 9.02
CA VAL A 328 -20.42 -2.05 7.78
C VAL A 328 -20.58 -0.85 6.86
N TYR A 329 -19.62 -0.58 5.98
CA TYR A 329 -19.89 0.23 4.79
C TYR A 329 -20.57 -0.70 3.77
N PRO A 330 -21.89 -0.68 3.59
CA PRO A 330 -22.45 -1.40 2.48
C PRO A 330 -21.90 -0.73 1.22
N HIS A 331 -21.27 -1.52 0.37
CA HIS A 331 -21.44 -1.25 -1.05
C HIS A 331 -22.95 -1.21 -1.31
N GLU A 332 -23.43 -0.32 -2.20
CA GLU A 332 -24.86 0.02 -2.39
C GLU A 332 -25.79 -1.21 -2.56
N CYS A 333 -25.22 -2.39 -2.83
CA CYS A 333 -25.89 -3.66 -3.11
C CYS A 333 -25.92 -4.66 -1.95
N GLY A 334 -25.24 -4.39 -0.84
CA GLY A 334 -25.17 -5.28 0.32
C GLY A 334 -26.41 -5.26 1.21
N VAL A 335 -27.39 -4.40 0.89
CA VAL A 335 -28.66 -4.26 1.59
C VAL A 335 -29.79 -4.46 0.60
N ILE A 336 -30.53 -5.56 0.73
CA ILE A 336 -31.62 -5.91 -0.18
C ILE A 336 -32.91 -6.09 0.63
N PRO A 337 -34.09 -5.66 0.15
CA PRO A 337 -35.35 -5.97 0.82
C PRO A 337 -35.51 -7.48 1.08
N ALA A 338 -35.88 -7.86 2.31
CA ALA A 338 -36.11 -9.26 2.67
C ALA A 338 -37.49 -9.75 2.20
N THR A 339 -37.79 -9.62 0.90
CA THR A 339 -39.04 -10.16 0.34
C THR A 339 -39.07 -11.69 0.45
N PRO A 340 -40.24 -12.34 0.47
CA PRO A 340 -40.34 -13.80 0.50
C PRO A 340 -39.58 -14.49 -0.64
N GLU A 341 -39.51 -13.85 -1.82
CA GLU A 341 -38.76 -14.33 -2.98
C GLU A 341 -37.25 -14.25 -2.79
N ASN A 342 -36.76 -13.10 -2.29
CA ASN A 342 -35.34 -12.90 -2.02
C ASN A 342 -34.86 -13.84 -0.90
N LEU A 343 -35.64 -13.96 0.18
CA LEU A 343 -35.37 -14.88 1.28
C LEU A 343 -35.29 -16.33 0.81
N ARG A 344 -36.23 -16.77 -0.04
CA ARG A 344 -36.21 -18.12 -0.61
C ARG A 344 -34.95 -18.36 -1.44
N THR A 345 -34.58 -17.40 -2.29
CA THR A 345 -33.38 -17.48 -3.12
C THR A 345 -32.11 -17.54 -2.30
N VAL A 346 -32.00 -16.66 -1.29
CA VAL A 346 -30.85 -16.64 -0.38
C VAL A 346 -30.74 -17.93 0.42
N LYS A 347 -31.84 -18.42 1.02
CA LYS A 347 -31.85 -19.69 1.77
C LYS A 347 -31.46 -20.87 0.89
N ALA A 348 -31.97 -20.94 -0.33
CA ALA A 348 -31.59 -21.98 -1.29
C ALA A 348 -30.10 -21.93 -1.65
N ALA A 349 -29.54 -20.73 -1.86
CA ALA A 349 -28.12 -20.55 -2.14
C ALA A 349 -27.24 -20.96 -0.95
N VAL A 350 -27.63 -20.61 0.28
CA VAL A 350 -26.93 -21.03 1.51
C VAL A 350 -26.94 -22.56 1.64
N GLN A 351 -28.08 -23.21 1.38
CA GLN A 351 -28.22 -24.67 1.51
C GLN A 351 -27.40 -25.44 0.47
N GLY A 352 -27.18 -24.86 -0.71
CA GLY A 352 -26.36 -25.44 -1.77
C GLY A 352 -24.85 -25.24 -1.61
N ASP A 353 -24.41 -24.44 -0.64
CA ASP A 353 -22.99 -24.18 -0.30
C ASP A 353 -22.47 -25.11 0.81
N ASN A 354 -23.23 -26.14 1.22
CA ASN A 354 -22.84 -27.12 2.26
C ASN A 354 -22.21 -28.40 1.69
#